data_AF-A0A1Y6MRG2-F1
#
_entry.id   AF-A0A1Y6MRG2-F1
#
_cell.length_a   1.000
_cell.length_b   1.000
_cell.length_c   1.000
_cell.angle_alpha   90.00
_cell.angle_beta   90.00
_cell.angle_gamma   90.00
#
_symmetry.space_group_name_H-M   'P 1'
#
loop_
_entity.id
_entity.type
_entity.pdbx_description
1 polymer ?
#
loop_
_entity_poly.entity_id
_entity_poly.type
_entity_poly.pdbx_seq_one_letter_code
_entity_poly.pdbx_strand_id
1 'polypeptide(L)'
;MVMFGFMLNVRYGPQQPHYGIILFGALFGATAALRQVALHLLPDDPGYGSPLLGMHYYTWAFVIFVMTIVGVAVLLSLWRQPTKTTNNYHMKSIGNIACYLAVAVVIINIVSTFIMTGPHVTPADPHSYWLFDQFKK
;
A
#
# COMPACT_ATOMS: atom_id res chain seq x y z
N MET A 1 -4.02 1.96 -3.12
CA MET A 1 -4.44 1.48 -4.46
C MET A 1 -4.37 -0.04 -4.61
N VAL A 2 -3.24 -0.69 -4.33
CA VAL A 2 -3.10 -2.16 -4.32
C VAL A 2 -4.25 -2.86 -3.57
N MET A 3 -4.44 -2.47 -2.31
CA MET A 3 -5.49 -2.99 -1.45
C MET A 3 -6.90 -2.83 -2.03
N PHE A 4 -7.17 -1.68 -2.68
CA PHE A 4 -8.46 -1.41 -3.31
C PHE A 4 -8.72 -2.36 -4.48
N GLY A 5 -7.71 -2.64 -5.32
CA GLY A 5 -7.85 -3.62 -6.39
C GLY A 5 -8.13 -5.03 -5.89
N PHE A 6 -7.48 -5.47 -4.80
CA PHE A 6 -7.82 -6.75 -4.16
C PHE A 6 -9.23 -6.75 -3.55
N MET A 7 -9.67 -5.63 -2.98
CA MET A 7 -11.01 -5.47 -2.43
C MET A 7 -12.09 -5.66 -3.51
N LEU A 8 -11.86 -5.12 -4.71
CA LEU A 8 -12.77 -5.31 -5.84
C LEU A 8 -12.88 -6.79 -6.25
N ASN A 9 -11.76 -7.52 -6.24
CA ASN A 9 -11.77 -8.97 -6.48
C ASN A 9 -12.59 -9.75 -5.45
N VAL A 10 -12.59 -9.31 -4.19
CA VAL A 10 -13.36 -9.93 -3.12
C VAL A 10 -14.86 -9.59 -3.25
N ARG A 11 -15.21 -8.37 -3.65
CA ARG A 11 -16.61 -7.90 -3.75
C ARG A 11 -17.34 -8.31 -5.02
N TYR A 12 -16.67 -8.19 -6.16
CA TYR A 12 -17.27 -8.39 -7.48
C TYR A 12 -16.77 -9.67 -8.18
N GLY A 13 -15.91 -10.42 -7.49
CA GLY A 13 -15.22 -11.57 -8.04
C GLY A 13 -13.94 -11.19 -8.79
N PRO A 14 -13.09 -12.18 -9.11
CA PRO A 14 -11.86 -11.94 -9.85
C PRO A 14 -12.19 -11.44 -11.26
N GLN A 15 -11.72 -10.25 -11.59
CA GLN A 15 -11.85 -9.66 -12.94
C GLN A 15 -10.51 -9.06 -13.38
N GLN A 16 -10.17 -9.21 -14.65
CA GLN A 16 -8.96 -8.63 -15.26
C GLN A 16 -8.73 -7.13 -14.93
N PRO A 17 -9.73 -6.23 -15.03
CA PRO A 17 -9.51 -4.81 -14.73
C PRO A 17 -9.08 -4.53 -13.29
N HIS A 18 -9.50 -5.34 -12.31
CA HIS A 18 -9.09 -5.17 -10.92
C HIS A 18 -7.57 -5.37 -10.76
N TYR A 19 -6.99 -6.37 -11.43
CA TYR A 19 -5.55 -6.61 -11.43
C TYR A 19 -4.76 -5.47 -12.08
N GLY A 20 -5.34 -4.79 -13.08
CA GLY A 20 -4.77 -3.56 -13.63
C GLY A 20 -4.63 -2.46 -12.57
N ILE A 21 -5.67 -2.22 -11.77
CA ILE A 21 -5.64 -1.26 -10.66
C ILE A 21 -4.58 -1.65 -9.61
N ILE A 22 -4.45 -2.95 -9.33
CA ILE A 22 -3.40 -3.46 -8.42
C ILE A 22 -2.01 -3.13 -8.97
N LEU A 23 -1.76 -3.39 -10.26
CA LEU A 23 -0.47 -3.13 -10.90
C LEU A 23 -0.11 -1.64 -10.89
N PHE A 24 -1.02 -0.75 -11.29
CA PHE A 24 -0.77 0.70 -11.23
C PHE A 24 -0.48 1.16 -9.80
N GLY A 25 -1.25 0.66 -8.83
CA GLY A 25 -1.03 0.94 -7.42
C GLY A 25 0.32 0.43 -6.91
N ALA A 26 0.74 -0.76 -7.35
CA ALA A 26 2.00 -1.36 -6.93
C ALA A 26 3.20 -0.66 -7.56
N LEU A 27 3.11 -0.26 -8.83
CA LEU A 27 4.14 0.53 -9.51
C LEU A 27 4.34 1.90 -8.83
N PHE A 28 3.25 2.61 -8.54
CA PHE A 28 3.33 3.89 -7.83
C PHE A 28 3.95 3.71 -6.43
N GLY A 29 3.51 2.67 -5.70
CA GLY A 29 4.06 2.34 -4.38
C GLY A 29 5.54 1.97 -4.43
N ALA A 30 5.97 1.19 -5.43
CA ALA A 30 7.35 0.82 -5.65
C ALA A 30 8.23 2.05 -5.90
N THR A 31 7.78 3.00 -6.74
CA THR A 31 8.51 4.24 -7.00
C THR A 31 8.65 5.09 -5.73
N ALA A 32 7.59 5.20 -4.93
CA ALA A 32 7.63 5.95 -3.67
C ALA A 32 8.59 5.31 -2.65
N ALA A 33 8.55 3.97 -2.53
CA ALA A 33 9.47 3.22 -1.67
C ALA A 33 10.91 3.30 -2.16
N LEU A 34 11.14 3.20 -3.48
CA LEU A 34 12.46 3.34 -4.09
C LEU A 34 13.07 4.70 -3.83
N ARG A 35 12.28 5.78 -3.89
CA ARG A 35 12.73 7.12 -3.49
C ARG A 35 13.25 7.12 -2.05
N GLN A 36 12.53 6.50 -1.12
CA GLN A 36 12.95 6.41 0.28
C GLN A 36 14.23 5.59 0.46
N VAL A 37 14.34 4.46 -0.24
CA VAL A 37 15.58 3.65 -0.27
C VAL A 37 16.76 4.47 -0.81
N ALA A 38 16.55 5.21 -1.90
CA ALA A 38 17.60 6.01 -2.54
C ALA A 38 18.10 7.17 -1.65
N LEU A 39 17.23 7.73 -0.80
CA LEU A 39 17.61 8.79 0.14
C LEU A 39 18.55 8.29 1.24
N HIS A 40 18.42 7.03 1.65
CA HIS A 40 19.19 6.42 2.73
C HIS A 40 20.33 5.51 2.23
N LEU A 41 20.80 5.72 1.00
CA LEU A 41 21.88 4.93 0.41
C LEU A 41 23.28 5.44 0.84
N LEU A 42 23.36 6.55 1.57
CA LEU A 42 24.64 7.13 1.99
C LEU A 42 25.30 6.25 3.08
N PRO A 43 26.63 6.05 3.01
CA PRO A 43 27.35 5.09 3.85
C PRO A 43 27.37 5.41 5.35
N ASP A 44 27.14 6.68 5.73
CA ASP A 44 27.11 7.13 7.12
C ASP A 44 25.67 7.41 7.63
N ASP A 45 24.65 6.99 6.87
CA ASP A 45 23.26 7.19 7.26
C ASP A 45 22.77 6.03 8.16
N PRO A 46 22.40 6.28 9.43
CA PRO A 46 21.86 5.24 10.30
C PRO A 46 20.49 4.72 9.83
N GLY A 47 19.85 5.39 8.87
CA GLY A 47 18.54 5.02 8.34
C GLY A 47 17.40 5.40 9.27
N TYR A 48 16.21 5.58 8.70
CA TYR A 48 15.01 5.85 9.49
C TYR A 48 14.31 4.59 10.00
N GLY A 49 14.03 4.57 11.31
CA GLY A 49 13.25 3.55 11.99
C GLY A 49 14.01 2.24 12.27
N SER A 50 13.49 1.43 13.18
CA SER A 50 14.15 0.17 13.57
C SER A 50 14.16 -0.85 12.43
N PRO A 51 15.31 -1.48 12.13
CA PRO A 51 15.38 -2.52 11.11
C PRO A 51 14.65 -3.79 11.57
N LEU A 52 13.93 -4.41 10.64
CA LEU A 52 13.32 -5.73 10.80
C LEU A 52 14.10 -6.72 9.94
N LEU A 53 14.64 -7.78 10.56
CA LEU A 53 15.50 -8.76 9.89
C LEU A 53 16.69 -8.13 9.14
N GLY A 54 17.25 -7.04 9.70
CA GLY A 54 18.39 -6.34 9.11
C GLY A 54 18.06 -5.36 7.98
N MET A 55 16.77 -5.16 7.64
CA MET A 55 16.33 -4.18 6.64
C MET A 55 15.30 -3.20 7.21
N HIS A 56 15.40 -1.93 6.83
CA HIS A 56 14.40 -0.92 7.22
C HIS A 56 13.05 -1.13 6.54
N TYR A 57 11.99 -0.57 7.13
CA TYR A 57 10.62 -0.71 6.63
C TYR A 57 10.41 -0.19 5.21
N TYR A 58 11.12 0.85 4.80
CA TYR A 58 11.02 1.37 3.43
C TYR A 58 11.59 0.39 2.39
N THR A 59 12.63 -0.37 2.73
CA THR A 59 13.18 -1.45 1.90
C THR A 59 12.21 -2.62 1.82
N TRP A 60 11.60 -3.00 2.95
CA TRP A 60 10.54 -4.01 2.97
C TRP A 60 9.34 -3.60 2.11
N ALA A 61 8.92 -2.34 2.17
CA ALA A 61 7.85 -1.82 1.34
C ALA A 61 8.17 -1.99 -0.16
N PHE A 62 9.40 -1.65 -0.56
CA PHE A 62 9.85 -1.86 -1.95
C PHE A 62 9.76 -3.34 -2.36
N VAL A 63 10.30 -4.26 -1.55
CA VAL A 63 10.27 -5.70 -1.81
C VAL A 63 8.83 -6.21 -1.94
N ILE A 64 7.93 -5.81 -1.05
CA ILE A 64 6.52 -6.23 -1.08
C ILE A 64 5.81 -5.72 -2.34
N PHE A 65 6.08 -4.48 -2.78
CA PHE A 65 5.51 -3.98 -4.03
C PHE A 65 6.01 -4.75 -5.25
N VAL A 66 7.31 -5.07 -5.31
CA VAL A 66 7.88 -5.91 -6.38
C VAL A 66 7.26 -7.30 -6.38
N MET A 67 7.15 -7.95 -5.21
CA MET A 67 6.48 -9.24 -5.07
C MET A 67 5.02 -9.18 -5.52
N THR A 68 4.32 -8.08 -5.22
CA THR A 68 2.94 -7.87 -5.66
C THR A 68 2.84 -7.77 -7.18
N ILE A 69 3.74 -7.02 -7.83
CA ILE A 69 3.78 -6.92 -9.30
C ILE A 69 4.00 -8.28 -9.93
N VAL A 70 5.00 -9.03 -9.45
CA VAL A 70 5.31 -10.38 -9.94
C VAL A 70 4.13 -11.33 -9.71
N GLY A 71 3.56 -11.34 -8.51
CA GLY A 71 2.42 -12.18 -8.18
C GLY A 71 1.20 -11.91 -9.06
N VAL A 72 0.87 -10.63 -9.30
CA VAL A 72 -0.22 -10.26 -10.21
C VAL A 72 0.11 -10.62 -11.66
N ALA A 73 1.36 -10.45 -12.10
CA ALA A 73 1.78 -10.86 -13.45
C ALA A 73 1.62 -12.37 -13.65
N VAL A 74 1.98 -13.19 -12.66
CA VAL A 74 1.77 -14.64 -12.69
C VAL A 74 0.28 -14.98 -12.71
N LEU A 75 -0.54 -14.35 -11.86
CA LEU A 75 -2.00 -14.55 -11.86
C LEU A 75 -2.64 -14.20 -13.20
N LEU A 76 -2.19 -13.13 -13.85
CA LEU A 76 -2.63 -12.75 -15.19
C LEU A 76 -2.12 -13.71 -16.27
N SER A 77 -0.89 -14.22 -16.14
CA SER A 77 -0.35 -15.24 -17.05
C SER A 77 -1.10 -16.57 -16.99
N LEU A 78 -1.64 -16.91 -15.82
CA LEU A 78 -2.47 -18.09 -15.59
C LEU A 78 -3.97 -17.81 -15.82
N TRP A 79 -4.31 -16.61 -16.30
CA TRP A 79 -5.71 -16.21 -16.43
C TRP A 79 -6.43 -17.02 -17.49
N ARG A 80 -7.37 -17.84 -17.04
CA ARG A 80 -8.31 -18.52 -17.93
C ARG A 80 -9.58 -17.71 -18.01
N GLN A 81 -10.03 -17.38 -19.23
CA GLN A 81 -11.27 -16.66 -19.43
C GLN A 81 -12.40 -17.45 -18.75
N PRO A 82 -13.10 -16.86 -17.76
CA PRO A 82 -14.24 -17.52 -17.16
C PRO A 82 -15.28 -17.70 -18.27
N THR A 83 -15.77 -18.94 -18.44
CA THR A 83 -17.01 -19.16 -19.18
C THR A 83 -18.07 -18.27 -18.54
N LYS A 84 -18.87 -17.55 -19.35
CA LYS A 84 -19.91 -16.62 -18.90
C LYS A 84 -20.92 -17.35 -18.01
N THR A 85 -20.55 -17.57 -16.76
CA THR A 85 -21.37 -18.13 -15.71
C THR A 85 -21.84 -16.91 -14.95
N THR A 86 -23.15 -16.70 -14.92
CA THR A 86 -23.82 -15.71 -14.07
C THR A 86 -23.73 -16.20 -12.63
N ASN A 87 -22.52 -16.40 -12.13
CA ASN A 87 -22.33 -16.84 -10.76
C ASN A 87 -22.56 -15.61 -9.89
N ASN A 88 -23.64 -15.61 -9.12
CA ASN A 88 -23.95 -14.57 -8.17
C ASN A 88 -22.84 -14.57 -7.11
N TYR A 89 -21.83 -13.71 -7.29
CA TYR A 89 -20.69 -13.62 -6.39
C TYR A 89 -21.17 -13.02 -5.07
N HIS A 90 -21.55 -13.89 -4.14
CA HIS A 90 -22.03 -13.49 -2.83
C HIS A 90 -20.86 -13.31 -1.89
N MET A 91 -20.61 -12.06 -1.51
CA MET A 91 -19.60 -11.69 -0.52
C MET A 91 -19.91 -12.37 0.82
N LYS A 92 -19.00 -13.22 1.32
CA LYS A 92 -19.09 -13.74 2.70
C LYS A 92 -18.92 -12.59 3.71
N SER A 93 -19.61 -12.68 4.86
CA SER A 93 -19.55 -11.67 5.93
C SER A 93 -18.12 -11.31 6.37
N ILE A 94 -17.21 -12.29 6.39
CA ILE A 94 -15.77 -12.11 6.68
C ILE A 94 -15.09 -11.16 5.67
N GLY A 95 -15.40 -11.30 4.38
CA GLY A 95 -14.86 -10.43 3.33
C GLY A 95 -15.30 -8.98 3.52
N ASN A 96 -16.55 -8.77 3.93
CA ASN A 96 -17.07 -7.44 4.21
C ASN A 96 -16.35 -6.79 5.40
N ILE A 97 -16.13 -7.54 6.49
CA ILE A 97 -15.37 -7.06 7.65
C ILE A 97 -13.94 -6.69 7.26
N ALA A 98 -13.26 -7.54 6.48
CA ALA A 98 -11.91 -7.26 6.00
C ALA A 98 -11.85 -5.98 5.15
N CYS A 99 -12.87 -5.73 4.31
CA CYS A 99 -12.97 -4.50 3.52
C CYS A 99 -13.14 -3.25 4.40
N TYR A 100 -13.98 -3.33 5.44
CA TYR A 100 -14.17 -2.20 6.36
C TYR A 100 -12.90 -1.89 7.16
N LEU A 101 -12.26 -2.91 7.72
CA LEU A 101 -10.99 -2.76 8.43
C LEU A 101 -9.91 -2.18 7.51
N ALA A 102 -9.87 -2.63 6.27
CA ALA A 102 -8.94 -2.13 5.26
C ALA A 102 -9.09 -0.63 5.02
N VAL A 103 -10.31 -0.16 4.80
CA VAL A 103 -10.61 1.26 4.61
C VAL A 103 -10.31 2.05 5.88
N ALA A 104 -10.65 1.53 7.06
CA ALA A 104 -10.37 2.19 8.34
C ALA A 104 -8.87 2.42 8.55
N VAL A 105 -8.03 1.41 8.28
CA VAL A 105 -6.57 1.53 8.38
C VAL A 105 -6.04 2.62 7.44
N VAL A 106 -6.53 2.69 6.21
CA VAL A 106 -6.13 3.74 5.26
C VAL A 106 -6.51 5.13 5.76
N ILE A 107 -7.73 5.31 6.26
CA ILE A 107 -8.20 6.59 6.81
C ILE A 107 -7.34 7.00 8.01
N ILE A 108 -7.07 6.08 8.94
CA ILE A 108 -6.22 6.35 10.11
C ILE A 108 -4.83 6.79 9.66
N ASN A 109 -4.21 6.09 8.70
CA ASN A 109 -2.90 6.46 8.18
C ASN A 109 -2.90 7.86 7.53
N ILE A 110 -3.92 8.18 6.71
CA ILE A 110 -4.06 9.51 6.10
C ILE A 110 -4.16 10.60 7.18
N VAL A 111 -4.99 10.38 8.20
CA VAL A 111 -5.17 11.32 9.31
C VAL A 111 -3.86 11.48 10.09
N SER A 112 -3.17 10.38 10.42
CA SER A 112 -1.87 10.42 11.10
C SER A 112 -0.82 11.19 10.31
N THR A 113 -0.70 10.94 8.99
CA THR A 113 0.23 11.68 8.13
C THR A 113 -0.14 13.16 8.05
N PHE A 114 -1.43 13.48 7.98
CA PHE A 114 -1.88 14.88 7.96
C PHE A 114 -1.58 15.61 9.27
N ILE A 115 -1.75 14.97 10.43
CA ILE A 115 -1.40 15.53 11.74
C ILE A 115 0.12 15.76 11.85
N MET A 116 0.92 14.86 11.28
CA MET A 116 2.38 14.92 11.34
C MET A 116 2.95 16.06 10.51
N THR A 117 2.54 16.17 9.24
CA THR A 117 3.19 17.04 8.25
C THR A 117 2.29 18.12 7.65
N GLY A 118 0.98 18.07 7.89
CA GLY A 118 0.03 19.02 7.31
C GLY A 118 0.02 18.98 5.78
N PRO A 119 -0.24 20.12 5.09
CA PRO A 119 -0.24 20.22 3.63
C PRO A 119 1.18 20.29 3.01
N HIS A 120 2.24 20.17 3.81
CA HIS A 120 3.62 20.24 3.34
C HIS A 120 4.13 18.89 2.85
N VAL A 121 5.21 18.92 2.06
CA VAL A 121 5.90 17.70 1.64
C VAL A 121 6.43 16.97 2.86
N THR A 122 6.14 15.66 2.95
CA THR A 122 6.66 14.81 4.03
C THR A 122 8.20 14.81 3.99
N PRO A 123 8.88 15.25 5.06
CA PRO A 123 10.32 15.12 5.17
C PRO A 123 10.70 13.63 5.22
N ALA A 124 11.94 13.32 4.85
CA ALA A 124 12.44 11.94 4.86
C ALA A 124 12.37 11.33 6.28
N ASP A 125 12.69 12.16 7.29
CA ASP A 125 12.71 11.82 8.71
C ASP A 125 11.86 12.81 9.52
N PRO A 126 10.62 12.46 9.85
CA PRO A 126 9.79 13.33 10.66
C PRO A 126 10.06 13.11 12.14
N HIS A 127 10.52 14.17 12.83
CA HIS A 127 10.85 14.18 14.27
C HIS A 127 9.86 14.99 15.13
N SER A 128 8.90 15.69 14.52
CA SER A 128 7.87 16.47 15.24
C SER A 128 6.50 16.34 14.58
N TYR A 129 5.45 16.63 15.35
CA TYR A 129 4.08 16.67 14.85
C TYR A 129 3.64 18.13 14.71
N TRP A 130 3.51 18.57 13.46
CA TRP A 130 3.15 19.95 13.15
C TRP A 130 1.89 20.43 13.88
N LEU A 131 0.84 19.60 13.98
CA LEU A 131 -0.42 20.00 14.62
C LEU A 131 -0.26 20.24 16.14
N PHE A 132 0.50 19.39 16.84
CA PHE A 132 0.68 19.53 18.29
C PHE A 132 1.60 20.72 18.64
N ASP A 133 2.54 21.07 17.75
CA ASP A 133 3.34 22.28 17.90
C ASP A 133 2.51 23.57 17.76
N GLN A 134 1.43 23.56 16.96
CA GLN A 134 0.52 24.71 16.85
C GLN A 134 -0.29 24.96 18.13
N PHE A 135 -0.61 23.91 18.90
CA PHE A 135 -1.33 24.03 20.18
C PHE A 135 -0.41 24.34 21.38
N LYS A 136 0.90 24.39 21.17
CA LYS A 136 1.90 24.71 22.20
C LYS A 136 2.29 26.21 22.24
N LYS A 137 1.64 27.03 21.42
CA LYS A 137 1.67 28.51 21.48
C LYS A 137 0.50 29.04 22.30
#